data_AF-A0A562JMU7-F1
#
_entry.id   AF-A0A562JMU7-F1
#
_cell.length_a   1.000
_cell.length_b   1.000
_cell.length_c   1.000
_cell.angle_alpha   90.00
_cell.angle_beta   90.00
_cell.angle_gamma   90.00
#
_symmetry.space_group_name_H-M   'P 1'
#
loop_
_entity.id
_entity.type
_entity.pdbx_description
1 polymer ?
#
loop_
_entity_poly.entity_id
_entity_poly.type
_entity_poly.pdbx_seq_one_letter_code
_entity_poly.pdbx_strand_id
1 'polypeptide(L)'
;MFRIKGIFFINPHWQSGNLSKEESAQLQKQTLEAYIEEHNILTIKLNQWQLNDYYTIPHALLYDLKQHRADLDILLLYSEEVLEDFIDCYPARWLILKSFFNEVVFADKQKEEYLEGAG
;
A
#
# COMPACT_ATOMS: atom_id res chain seq x y z
N MET A 1 -1.24 -20.88 13.33
CA MET A 1 -0.43 -20.01 12.47
C MET A 1 -1.23 -18.74 12.26
N PHE A 2 -0.82 -17.63 12.87
CA PHE A 2 -1.49 -16.34 12.67
C PHE A 2 -1.09 -15.82 11.28
N ARG A 3 -2.07 -15.40 10.48
CA ARG A 3 -1.82 -14.74 9.19
C ARG A 3 -1.73 -13.24 9.42
N ILE A 4 -0.76 -12.60 8.79
CA ILE A 4 -0.58 -11.15 8.77
C ILE A 4 -1.81 -10.54 8.09
N LYS A 5 -2.51 -9.62 8.76
CA LYS A 5 -3.69 -8.92 8.22
C LYS A 5 -3.25 -7.64 7.53
N GLY A 6 -3.53 -7.52 6.24
CA GLY A 6 -3.06 -6.40 5.44
C GLY A 6 -4.16 -5.71 4.66
N ILE A 7 -3.91 -4.44 4.37
CA ILE A 7 -4.59 -3.71 3.29
C ILE A 7 -3.54 -3.32 2.27
N PHE A 8 -3.87 -3.42 0.99
CA PHE A 8 -3.00 -2.93 -0.08
C PHE A 8 -3.67 -1.81 -0.86
N PHE A 9 -2.84 -0.94 -1.42
CA PHE A 9 -3.26 0.30 -2.05
C PHE A 9 -2.59 0.48 -3.41
N ILE A 10 -3.37 0.92 -4.39
CA ILE A 10 -2.94 1.18 -5.77
C ILE A 10 -3.28 2.62 -6.10
N ASN A 11 -2.29 3.43 -6.49
CA ASN A 11 -2.55 4.77 -6.99
C ASN A 11 -2.72 4.75 -8.52
N PRO A 12 -3.93 4.95 -9.06
CA PRO A 12 -4.15 4.99 -10.51
C PRO A 12 -3.61 6.28 -11.17
N HIS A 13 -3.17 7.25 -10.38
CA HIS A 13 -2.63 8.51 -10.86
C HIS A 13 -1.10 8.55 -10.83
N TRP A 14 -0.45 7.66 -10.08
CA TRP A 14 0.99 7.51 -10.08
C TRP A 14 1.46 6.81 -11.37
N GLN A 15 2.63 7.20 -11.85
CA GLN A 15 3.19 6.73 -13.11
C GLN A 15 4.67 6.37 -12.94
N SER A 16 5.05 5.16 -13.34
CA SER A 16 6.44 4.70 -13.32
C SER A 16 7.15 5.04 -14.63
N GLY A 17 8.07 5.99 -14.60
CA GLY A 17 8.91 6.35 -15.75
C GLY A 17 8.12 6.54 -17.04
N ASN A 18 8.34 5.65 -18.02
CA ASN A 18 7.74 5.73 -19.35
C ASN A 18 6.43 4.93 -19.50
N LEU A 19 5.97 4.23 -18.46
CA LEU A 19 4.70 3.49 -18.51
C LEU A 19 3.52 4.46 -18.52
N SER A 20 2.42 4.09 -19.16
CA SER A 20 1.14 4.80 -18.97
C SER A 20 0.61 4.64 -17.54
N LYS A 21 -0.43 5.40 -17.18
CA LYS A 21 -1.08 5.29 -15.86
C LYS A 21 -1.73 3.92 -15.68
N GLU A 22 -2.36 3.40 -16.72
CA GLU A 22 -2.99 2.09 -16.75
C GLU A 22 -1.94 0.98 -16.57
N GLU A 23 -0.82 1.05 -17.30
CA GLU A 23 0.29 0.10 -17.15
C GLU A 23 0.93 0.20 -15.75
N SER A 24 1.09 1.41 -15.22
CA SER A 24 1.63 1.62 -13.87
C SER A 24 0.71 1.06 -12.79
N ALA A 25 -0.61 1.24 -12.93
CA ALA A 25 -1.58 0.66 -12.01
C ALA A 25 -1.61 -0.87 -12.08
N GLN A 26 -1.47 -1.43 -13.29
CA GLN A 26 -1.40 -2.88 -13.50
C GLN A 26 -0.10 -3.47 -12.93
N LEU A 27 1.03 -2.77 -13.08
CA LEU A 27 2.31 -3.14 -12.47
C LEU A 27 2.20 -3.17 -10.95
N GLN A 28 1.69 -2.08 -10.34
CA GLN A 28 1.43 -2.03 -8.89
C GLN A 28 0.58 -3.23 -8.46
N LYS A 29 -0.53 -3.49 -9.16
CA LYS A 29 -1.43 -4.60 -8.85
C LYS A 29 -0.70 -5.94 -8.84
N GLN A 30 0.01 -6.27 -9.91
CA GLN A 30 0.69 -7.55 -10.06
C GLN A 30 1.78 -7.75 -9.00
N THR A 31 2.59 -6.72 -8.74
CA THR A 31 3.63 -6.78 -7.72
C THR A 31 3.04 -6.98 -6.31
N LEU A 32 1.96 -6.26 -5.98
CA LEU A 32 1.33 -6.36 -4.67
C LEU A 32 0.63 -7.71 -4.48
N GLU A 33 -0.07 -8.21 -5.50
CA GLU A 33 -0.71 -9.54 -5.47
C GLU A 33 0.34 -10.65 -5.28
N ALA A 34 1.47 -10.58 -5.99
CA ALA A 34 2.56 -11.54 -5.82
C ALA A 34 3.14 -11.51 -4.39
N TYR A 35 3.35 -10.31 -3.82
CA TYR A 35 3.84 -10.16 -2.45
C TYR A 35 2.83 -10.73 -1.43
N ILE A 36 1.53 -10.50 -1.64
CA ILE A 36 0.46 -11.04 -0.80
C ILE A 36 0.49 -12.57 -0.78
N GLU A 37 0.64 -13.19 -1.96
CA GLU A 37 0.73 -14.65 -2.09
C GLU A 37 2.00 -15.21 -1.44
N GLU A 38 3.17 -14.62 -1.72
CA GLU A 38 4.47 -15.05 -1.18
C GLU A 38 4.50 -15.02 0.35
N HIS A 39 3.92 -13.99 0.95
CA HIS A 39 3.92 -13.78 2.40
C HIS A 39 2.64 -14.28 3.11
N ASN A 40 1.72 -14.91 2.40
CA ASN A 40 0.44 -15.43 2.91
C ASN A 40 -0.36 -14.39 3.72
N ILE A 41 -0.41 -13.16 3.19
CA ILE A 41 -1.10 -12.03 3.79
C ILE A 41 -2.61 -12.23 3.64
N LEU A 42 -3.35 -12.06 4.73
CA LEU A 42 -4.81 -12.00 4.72
C LEU A 42 -5.26 -10.58 4.40
N THR A 43 -5.78 -10.37 3.21
CA THR A 43 -6.33 -9.06 2.80
C THR A 43 -7.64 -8.77 3.52
N ILE A 44 -7.73 -7.58 4.14
CA ILE A 44 -8.92 -7.15 4.90
C ILE A 44 -9.69 -6.10 4.10
N LYS A 45 -11.00 -6.33 3.96
CA LYS A 45 -11.95 -5.33 3.48
C LYS A 45 -12.64 -4.68 4.67
N LEU A 46 -12.46 -3.38 4.84
CA LEU A 46 -13.18 -2.62 5.87
C LEU A 46 -14.58 -2.24 5.40
N ASN A 47 -14.72 -1.93 4.11
CA ASN A 47 -16.00 -1.57 3.51
C ASN A 47 -16.60 -2.74 2.71
N GLN A 48 -17.76 -3.24 3.13
CA GLN A 48 -18.49 -4.32 2.45
C GLN A 48 -18.95 -3.97 1.03
N TRP A 49 -19.03 -2.67 0.71
CA TRP A 49 -19.45 -2.16 -0.59
C TRP A 49 -18.28 -1.85 -1.53
N GLN A 50 -17.06 -2.16 -1.12
CA GLN A 50 -15.87 -1.93 -1.94
C GLN A 50 -15.87 -2.87 -3.15
N LEU A 51 -15.77 -2.28 -4.35
CA LEU A 51 -15.77 -3.03 -5.62
C LEU A 51 -14.49 -3.85 -5.82
N ASN A 52 -13.36 -3.31 -5.34
CA ASN A 52 -12.05 -3.92 -5.46
C ASN A 52 -11.53 -4.41 -4.11
N ASP A 53 -10.56 -5.32 -4.14
CA ASP A 53 -9.91 -5.83 -2.93
C ASP A 53 -8.84 -4.87 -2.36
N TYR A 54 -8.62 -3.74 -3.03
CA TYR A 54 -7.65 -2.70 -2.70
C TYR A 54 -8.27 -1.31 -2.67
N TYR A 55 -7.58 -0.41 -1.96
CA TYR A 55 -7.91 1.01 -1.93
C TYR A 55 -7.18 1.78 -3.02
N THR A 56 -7.78 2.87 -3.48
CA THR A 56 -7.18 3.80 -4.46
C THR A 56 -7.19 5.26 -4.03
N ILE A 57 -7.91 5.58 -2.95
CA ILE A 57 -8.08 6.94 -2.45
C ILE A 57 -7.66 6.98 -0.96
N PRO A 58 -6.56 7.68 -0.58
CA PRO A 58 -6.05 7.67 0.79
C PRO A 58 -7.05 8.24 1.80
N HIS A 59 -7.83 9.23 1.38
CA HIS A 59 -8.89 9.84 2.19
C HIS A 59 -10.02 8.85 2.51
N ALA A 60 -10.38 7.98 1.57
CA ALA A 60 -11.40 6.95 1.77
C ALA A 60 -10.87 5.87 2.72
N LEU A 61 -9.63 5.42 2.52
CA LEU A 61 -8.96 4.48 3.43
C LEU A 61 -8.91 5.05 4.86
N LEU A 62 -8.45 6.28 5.04
CA LEU A 62 -8.39 6.93 6.35
C LEU A 62 -9.77 7.06 7.00
N TYR A 63 -10.81 7.34 6.21
CA TYR A 63 -12.17 7.40 6.71
C TYR A 63 -12.61 6.03 7.24
N ASP A 64 -12.44 4.97 6.45
CA ASP A 64 -12.84 3.61 6.84
C ASP A 64 -12.07 3.10 8.07
N LEU A 65 -10.75 3.38 8.14
CA LEU A 65 -9.91 3.05 9.30
C LEU A 65 -10.40 3.71 10.59
N LYS A 66 -10.90 4.95 10.51
CA LYS A 66 -11.46 5.63 11.68
C LYS A 66 -12.80 5.04 12.14
N GLN A 67 -13.59 4.47 11.22
CA GLN A 67 -14.87 3.85 11.56
C GLN A 67 -14.71 2.44 12.11
N HIS A 68 -13.68 1.71 11.66
CA HIS A 68 -13.47 0.32 12.00
C HIS A 68 -12.24 0.17 12.89
N ARG A 69 -12.44 -0.29 14.14
CA ARG A 69 -11.32 -0.75 14.98
C ARG A 69 -10.87 -2.12 14.52
N ALA A 70 -10.18 -2.17 13.39
CA ALA A 70 -9.55 -3.37 12.88
C ALA A 70 -8.10 -3.46 13.37
N ASP A 71 -7.71 -4.61 13.89
CA ASP A 71 -6.29 -4.92 14.12
C ASP A 71 -5.67 -5.24 12.75
N LEU A 72 -4.94 -4.27 12.20
CA LEU A 72 -4.26 -4.36 10.91
C LEU A 72 -2.76 -4.36 11.13
N ASP A 73 -2.08 -5.33 10.52
CA ASP A 73 -0.64 -5.48 10.67
C ASP A 73 0.09 -4.62 9.64
N ILE A 74 -0.31 -4.68 8.37
CA ILE A 74 0.44 -4.03 7.29
C ILE A 74 -0.42 -3.17 6.37
N LEU A 75 0.13 -2.01 5.99
CA LEU A 75 -0.26 -1.29 4.78
C LEU A 75 0.77 -1.62 3.70
N LEU A 76 0.33 -2.31 2.65
CA LEU A 76 1.18 -2.71 1.54
C LEU A 76 1.04 -1.73 0.37
N LEU A 77 2.16 -1.18 -0.06
CA LEU A 77 2.29 -0.23 -1.16
C LEU A 77 3.28 -0.75 -2.18
N TYR A 78 3.17 -0.32 -3.43
CA TYR A 78 4.18 -0.65 -4.42
C TYR A 78 5.50 0.05 -4.08
N SER A 79 5.49 1.38 -3.96
CA SER A 79 6.64 2.20 -3.53
C SER A 79 6.18 3.38 -2.66
N GLU A 80 7.10 4.12 -2.07
CA GLU A 80 6.78 5.33 -1.27
C GLU A 80 6.16 6.44 -2.14
N GLU A 81 6.64 6.58 -3.39
CA GLU A 81 6.20 7.57 -4.37
C GLU A 81 4.70 7.46 -4.70
N VAL A 82 4.11 6.27 -4.54
CA VAL A 82 2.68 6.02 -4.76
C VAL A 82 1.80 6.95 -3.91
N LEU A 83 2.28 7.38 -2.74
CA LEU A 83 1.55 8.26 -1.84
C LEU A 83 2.20 9.63 -1.65
N GLU A 84 3.28 9.97 -2.38
CA GLU A 84 4.05 11.20 -2.18
C GLU A 84 3.17 12.45 -2.18
N ASP A 85 2.33 12.64 -3.20
CA ASP A 85 1.39 13.76 -3.29
C ASP A 85 0.48 13.89 -2.03
N PHE A 86 0.03 12.75 -1.49
CA PHE A 86 -0.82 12.75 -0.29
C PHE A 86 -0.02 13.05 0.97
N ILE A 87 1.20 12.52 1.06
CA ILE A 87 2.12 12.74 2.19
C ILE A 87 2.50 14.22 2.27
N ASP A 88 2.83 14.82 1.13
CA ASP A 88 3.26 16.22 1.03
C ASP A 88 2.11 17.19 1.31
N CYS A 89 0.93 16.93 0.73
CA CYS A 89 -0.23 17.78 0.95
C CYS A 89 -0.84 17.61 2.36
N TYR A 90 -0.73 16.41 2.95
CA TYR A 90 -1.44 16.06 4.18
C TYR A 90 -0.59 15.24 5.18
N PRO A 91 0.57 15.75 5.63
CA PRO A 91 1.51 14.98 6.45
C PRO A 91 0.90 14.49 7.77
N ALA A 92 0.08 15.33 8.42
CA ALA A 92 -0.62 14.94 9.65
C ALA A 92 -1.64 13.82 9.42
N ARG A 93 -2.33 13.80 8.26
CA ARG A 93 -3.27 12.73 7.91
C ARG A 93 -2.54 11.44 7.60
N TRP A 94 -1.39 11.52 6.96
CA TRP A 94 -0.52 10.38 6.73
C TRP A 94 -0.05 9.74 8.05
N LEU A 95 0.40 10.55 9.02
CA LEU A 95 0.79 10.05 10.34
C LEU A 95 -0.36 9.28 11.03
N ILE A 96 -1.58 9.82 10.98
CA ILE A 96 -2.75 9.14 11.53
C ILE A 96 -3.04 7.84 10.77
N LEU A 97 -2.98 7.86 9.43
CA LEU A 97 -3.23 6.68 8.61
C LEU A 97 -2.25 5.55 8.96
N LYS A 98 -0.96 5.86 9.01
CA LYS A 98 0.08 4.90 9.41
C LYS A 98 -0.15 4.31 10.80
N SER A 99 -0.66 5.10 11.74
CA SER A 99 -0.86 4.65 13.13
C SER A 99 -1.89 3.51 13.28
N PHE A 100 -2.69 3.22 12.25
CA PHE A 100 -3.60 2.08 12.23
C PHE A 100 -2.93 0.76 11.87
N PHE A 101 -1.69 0.79 11.40
CA PHE A 101 -0.93 -0.39 10.97
C PHE A 101 0.30 -0.56 11.86
N ASN A 102 0.73 -1.80 12.07
CA ASN A 102 2.00 -2.07 12.74
C ASN A 102 3.18 -1.67 11.84
N GLU A 103 3.03 -1.81 10.53
CA GLU A 103 4.08 -1.52 9.56
C GLU A 103 3.51 -1.02 8.21
N VAL A 104 4.30 -0.20 7.51
CA VAL A 104 4.08 0.11 6.09
C VAL A 104 5.17 -0.59 5.29
N VAL A 105 4.78 -1.43 4.34
CA VAL A 105 5.69 -2.25 3.54
C VAL A 105 5.63 -1.82 2.08
N PHE A 106 6.78 -1.73 1.45
CA PHE A 106 6.94 -1.44 0.03
C PHE A 106 7.32 -2.72 -0.70
N ALA A 107 6.50 -3.16 -1.65
CA ALA A 107 6.72 -4.40 -2.38
C ALA A 107 7.76 -4.27 -3.50
N ASP A 108 8.02 -3.05 -3.98
CA ASP A 108 9.06 -2.79 -4.96
C ASP A 108 10.45 -2.89 -4.31
N LYS A 109 11.27 -3.82 -4.78
CA LYS A 109 12.57 -4.16 -4.20
C LYS A 109 13.71 -3.22 -4.64
N GLN A 110 13.43 -2.03 -5.17
CA GLN A 110 14.42 -1.14 -5.78
C GLN A 110 15.45 -0.52 -4.80
N LYS A 111 15.59 -1.01 -3.55
CA LYS A 111 16.49 -0.41 -2.56
C LYS A 111 17.33 -1.38 -1.70
N GLU A 112 17.49 -2.64 -2.09
CA GLU A 112 18.47 -3.55 -1.44
C GLU A 112 19.73 -3.83 -2.28
N GLU A 113 19.79 -3.49 -3.57
CA GLU A 113 20.99 -3.78 -4.40
C GLU A 113 22.07 -2.67 -4.41
N TYR A 114 21.91 -1.56 -3.68
CA TYR A 114 22.89 -0.45 -3.68
C TYR A 114 23.85 -0.38 -2.48
N LEU A 115 23.80 -1.32 -1.53
CA LEU A 115 24.69 -1.29 -0.34
C LEU A 115 25.69 -2.45 -0.22
N GLU A 116 25.74 -3.41 -1.16
CA GLU A 116 26.78 -4.47 -1.17
C GLU A 116 27.98 -4.16 -2.08
N GLY A 117 28.32 -2.87 -2.25
CA GLY A 117 29.36 -2.42 -3.18
C GLY A 117 30.48 -1.57 -2.58
N ALA A 118 30.64 -1.51 -1.26
CA ALA A 118 31.74 -0.78 -0.62
C ALA A 118 32.37 -1.62 0.51
N GLY A 119 33.10 -2.65 0.09
CA GLY A 119 34.09 -3.36 0.91
C GLY A 119 35.49 -3.19 0.32
#